data_AF-A0AAQ3TVK4-F1
#
_entry.id   AF-A0AAQ3TVK4-F1
#
_cell.length_a   1.000
_cell.length_b   1.000
_cell.length_c   1.000
_cell.angle_alpha   90.00
_cell.angle_beta   90.00
_cell.angle_gamma   90.00
#
_symmetry.space_group_name_H-M   'P 1'
#
loop_
_entity.id
_entity.type
_entity.pdbx_description
1 polymer ?
#
loop_
_entity_poly.entity_id
_entity_poly.type
_entity_poly.pdbx_seq_one_letter_code
_entity_poly.pdbx_strand_id
1 'polypeptide(L)'
;MEDAQATQGSSGIHKVTSSVTDHIKFLIHSDNYPLLYPVVTEAAGLGKYVPQIGDLPHLDSWVMEMVSCLEGKLAIMSETFPDQGLRFLFLLNNSDSVLATLHDSTRYSSFQAHVAALCAKAEGYMQSYLEVSWSPLLSCLFNPQPFCLFGKYCYPLALPKFEAEFHKMYTTQKLWKVPDPELRTNLRIAVIDKIIPGYT
;
A
#
# COMPACT_ATOMS: atom_id res chain seq x y z
N MET A 1 2.70 36.53 -6.03
CA MET A 1 1.56 35.81 -5.43
C MET A 1 1.93 34.35 -5.57
N GLU A 2 2.54 33.82 -4.52
CA GLU A 2 3.15 32.49 -4.49
C GLU A 2 2.06 31.55 -4.01
N ASP A 3 1.51 30.75 -4.91
CA ASP A 3 0.50 29.75 -4.57
C ASP A 3 1.14 28.76 -3.61
N ALA A 4 0.64 28.75 -2.37
CA ALA A 4 0.93 27.71 -1.40
C ALA A 4 0.35 26.40 -1.93
N GLN A 5 1.14 25.70 -2.74
CA GLN A 5 0.82 24.39 -3.25
C GLN A 5 0.76 23.44 -2.06
N ALA A 6 -0.46 23.13 -1.62
CA ALA A 6 -0.71 22.12 -0.61
C ALA A 6 0.11 20.88 -1.00
N THR A 7 1.03 20.46 -0.13
CA THR A 7 1.89 19.32 -0.38
C THR A 7 0.98 18.10 -0.54
N GLN A 8 0.85 17.63 -1.78
CA GLN A 8 -0.05 16.54 -2.19
C GLN A 8 0.18 15.22 -1.41
N GLY A 9 1.28 15.12 -0.66
CA GLY A 9 1.80 13.89 -0.08
C GLY A 9 2.68 13.16 -1.09
N SER A 10 3.53 12.25 -0.60
CA SER A 10 4.36 11.40 -1.45
C SER A 10 3.88 9.96 -1.29
N SER A 11 3.64 9.24 -2.39
CA SER A 11 3.31 7.81 -2.32
C SER A 11 4.50 6.93 -1.93
N GLY A 12 5.74 7.44 -1.99
CA GLY A 12 6.93 6.64 -1.69
C GLY A 12 7.02 6.14 -0.25
N ILE A 13 8.04 5.32 0.02
CA ILE A 13 8.32 4.79 1.36
C ILE A 13 8.59 5.96 2.32
N HIS A 14 7.87 5.98 3.44
CA HIS A 14 8.00 7.01 4.45
C HIS A 14 9.21 6.73 5.36
N LYS A 15 9.87 7.78 5.85
CA LYS A 15 11.04 7.67 6.75
C LYS A 15 10.79 6.83 8.01
N VAL A 16 9.55 6.86 8.53
CA VAL A 16 9.16 6.08 9.71
C VAL A 16 9.13 4.59 9.36
N THR A 17 8.64 4.24 8.18
CA THR A 17 8.69 2.87 7.66
C THR A 17 10.13 2.40 7.56
N SER A 18 11.00 3.16 6.88
CA SER A 18 12.42 2.82 6.78
C SER A 18 13.08 2.59 8.13
N SER A 19 12.88 3.52 9.08
CA SER A 19 13.44 3.42 10.42
C SER A 19 12.93 2.20 11.20
N VAL A 20 11.64 1.88 11.11
CA VAL A 20 11.05 0.72 11.78
C VAL A 20 11.52 -0.57 11.12
N THR A 21 11.56 -0.64 9.79
CA THR A 21 12.05 -1.81 9.07
C THR A 21 13.53 -2.08 9.36
N ASP A 22 14.36 -1.05 9.48
CA ASP A 22 15.78 -1.21 9.83
C ASP A 22 15.93 -1.79 11.25
N HIS A 23 15.09 -1.35 12.19
CA HIS A 23 15.09 -1.90 13.54
C HIS A 23 14.59 -3.35 13.57
N ILE A 24 13.51 -3.66 12.83
CA ILE A 24 12.99 -5.03 12.70
C ILE A 24 14.06 -5.94 12.10
N LYS A 25 14.73 -5.52 11.02
CA LYS A 25 15.85 -6.26 10.41
C LYS A 25 16.93 -6.56 11.44
N PHE A 26 17.33 -5.57 12.24
CA PHE A 26 18.29 -5.77 13.31
C PHE A 26 17.83 -6.81 14.34
N LEU A 27 16.58 -6.73 14.81
CA LEU A 27 16.02 -7.63 15.83
C LEU A 27 15.90 -9.09 15.35
N ILE A 28 15.52 -9.29 14.09
CA ILE A 28 15.29 -10.63 13.53
C ILE A 28 16.52 -11.22 12.82
N HIS A 29 17.62 -10.46 12.74
CA HIS A 29 18.88 -10.91 12.17
C HIS A 29 19.42 -12.13 12.93
N SER A 30 20.00 -13.09 12.19
CA SER A 30 20.45 -14.39 12.73
C SER A 30 21.42 -14.26 13.91
N ASP A 31 22.26 -13.22 13.89
CA ASP A 31 23.31 -13.04 14.89
C ASP A 31 22.82 -12.30 16.14
N ASN A 32 21.76 -11.49 16.01
CA ASN A 32 21.24 -10.67 17.10
C ASN A 32 20.09 -11.37 17.84
N TYR A 33 19.26 -12.10 17.10
CA TYR A 33 18.06 -12.71 17.66
C TYR A 33 18.35 -13.63 18.88
N PRO A 34 19.34 -14.55 18.85
CA PRO A 34 19.63 -15.41 19.99
C PRO A 34 20.13 -14.65 21.22
N LEU A 35 20.71 -13.46 21.04
CA LEU A 35 21.21 -12.61 22.11
C LEU A 35 20.09 -11.79 22.75
N LEU A 36 19.15 -11.31 21.93
CA LEU A 36 18.04 -10.46 22.39
C LEU A 36 16.88 -11.29 22.94
N TYR A 37 16.65 -12.49 22.40
CA TYR A 37 15.52 -13.33 22.81
C TYR A 37 15.47 -13.61 24.33
N PRO A 38 16.58 -14.00 25.01
CA PRO A 38 16.58 -14.19 26.46
C PRO A 38 16.29 -12.89 27.23
N VAL A 39 16.81 -11.75 26.76
CA VAL A 39 16.62 -10.44 27.40
C VAL A 39 15.14 -10.04 27.38
N VAL A 40 14.47 -10.21 26.25
CA VAL A 40 13.03 -9.92 26.13
C VAL A 40 12.20 -10.91 26.95
N THR A 41 12.63 -12.18 27.00
CA THR A 41 11.97 -13.21 27.80
C THR A 41 12.04 -12.90 29.30
N GLU A 42 13.22 -12.50 29.79
CA GLU A 42 13.42 -12.08 31.17
C GLU A 42 12.62 -10.81 31.49
N ALA A 43 12.64 -9.81 30.60
CA ALA A 43 11.86 -8.59 30.76
C ALA A 43 10.35 -8.89 30.91
N ALA A 44 9.84 -9.85 30.15
CA ALA A 44 8.46 -10.31 30.28
C ALA A 44 8.20 -11.04 31.60
N GLY A 45 9.10 -11.93 32.02
CA GLY A 45 9.00 -12.61 33.32
C GLY A 45 9.03 -11.66 34.52
N LEU A 46 9.71 -10.52 34.39
CA LEU A 46 9.74 -9.43 35.37
C LEU A 46 8.55 -8.46 35.26
N GLY A 47 7.62 -8.67 34.33
CA GLY A 47 6.49 -7.79 34.08
C GLY A 47 6.86 -6.40 33.51
N LYS A 48 8.10 -6.22 33.02
CA LYS A 48 8.57 -4.97 32.39
C LYS A 48 8.12 -4.83 30.94
N TYR A 49 7.74 -5.94 30.32
CA TYR A 49 7.15 -6.02 28.99
C TYR A 49 5.99 -7.01 29.05
N VAL A 50 4.86 -6.65 28.45
CA VAL A 50 3.70 -7.53 28.36
C VAL A 50 3.44 -7.76 26.87
N PRO A 51 3.78 -8.95 26.34
CA PRO A 51 3.49 -9.30 24.96
C PRO A 51 1.99 -9.19 24.70
N GLN A 52 1.62 -8.49 23.62
CA GLN A 52 0.22 -8.32 23.22
C GLN A 52 -0.27 -9.47 22.33
N ILE A 53 0.66 -10.26 21.77
CA ILE A 53 0.37 -11.37 20.86
C ILE A 53 0.84 -12.66 21.54
N GLY A 54 -0.05 -13.26 22.33
CA GLY A 54 0.27 -14.38 23.23
C GLY A 54 0.71 -15.68 22.56
N ASP A 55 0.40 -15.86 21.27
CA ASP A 55 0.76 -17.07 20.51
C ASP A 55 2.20 -17.04 19.98
N LEU A 56 2.89 -15.90 20.12
CA LEU A 56 4.23 -15.70 19.59
C LEU A 56 5.30 -15.72 20.70
N PRO A 57 6.53 -16.14 20.37
CA PRO A 57 7.68 -15.88 21.23
C PRO A 57 7.78 -14.38 21.56
N HIS A 58 8.23 -14.01 22.77
CA HIS A 58 8.09 -12.63 23.26
C HIS A 58 8.76 -11.58 22.35
N LEU A 59 9.92 -11.89 21.76
CA LEU A 59 10.60 -11.02 20.80
C LEU A 59 9.85 -10.93 19.46
N ASP A 60 9.13 -11.97 19.06
CA ASP A 60 8.31 -12.03 17.84
C ASP A 60 7.05 -11.19 18.02
N SER A 61 6.41 -11.31 19.18
CA SER A 61 5.32 -10.42 19.59
C SER A 61 5.77 -8.97 19.53
N TRP A 62 6.97 -8.67 20.04
CA TRP A 62 7.48 -7.30 20.00
C TRP A 62 7.66 -6.81 18.55
N VAL A 63 8.27 -7.61 17.68
CA VAL A 63 8.41 -7.27 16.26
C VAL A 63 7.05 -7.01 15.60
N MET A 64 6.05 -7.86 15.85
CA MET A 64 4.71 -7.70 15.27
C MET A 64 3.93 -6.51 15.87
N GLU A 65 4.17 -6.16 17.13
CA GLU A 65 3.66 -4.94 17.74
C GLU A 65 4.27 -3.69 17.11
N MET A 66 5.56 -3.71 16.77
CA MET A 66 6.20 -2.63 16.01
C MET A 66 5.58 -2.46 14.62
N VAL A 67 5.30 -3.57 13.93
CA VAL A 67 4.58 -3.56 12.64
C VAL A 67 3.19 -2.97 12.80
N SER A 68 2.42 -3.42 13.80
CA SER A 68 1.05 -2.94 14.05
C SER A 68 1.02 -1.44 14.38
N CYS A 69 1.98 -0.98 15.18
CA CYS A 69 2.13 0.45 15.52
C CYS A 69 2.48 1.28 14.27
N LEU A 70 3.37 0.77 13.41
CA LEU A 70 3.70 1.41 12.14
C LEU A 70 2.46 1.50 11.22
N GLU A 71 1.70 0.41 11.05
CA GLU A 71 0.47 0.40 10.25
C GLU A 71 -0.52 1.48 10.73
N GLY A 72 -0.79 1.53 12.03
CA GLY A 72 -1.70 2.54 12.61
C GLY A 72 -1.22 3.97 12.38
N LYS A 73 0.09 4.21 12.53
CA LYS A 73 0.69 5.53 12.26
C LYS A 73 0.61 5.91 10.78
N LEU A 74 0.85 4.98 9.87
CA LEU A 74 0.73 5.20 8.44
C LEU A 74 -0.72 5.46 8.03
N ALA A 75 -1.68 4.76 8.63
CA ALA A 75 -3.11 4.99 8.40
C ALA A 75 -3.50 6.42 8.76
N ILE A 76 -3.12 6.89 9.96
CA ILE A 76 -3.35 8.29 10.39
C ILE A 76 -2.67 9.28 9.45
N MET A 77 -1.40 9.05 9.08
CA MET A 77 -0.70 9.92 8.13
C MET A 77 -1.38 9.97 6.76
N SER A 78 -1.95 8.84 6.32
CA SER A 78 -2.62 8.73 5.03
C SER A 78 -3.89 9.59 4.95
N GLU A 79 -4.53 9.90 6.10
CA GLU A 79 -5.75 10.72 6.14
C GLU A 79 -5.51 12.16 5.68
N THR A 80 -4.27 12.64 5.70
CA THR A 80 -3.94 14.00 5.22
C THR A 80 -3.86 14.10 3.70
N PHE A 81 -3.94 12.98 2.98
CA PHE A 81 -3.82 12.96 1.53
C PHE A 81 -5.17 13.34 0.89
N PRO A 82 -5.23 14.42 0.09
CA PRO A 82 -6.48 14.83 -0.55
C PRO A 82 -6.91 13.86 -1.66
N ASP A 83 -5.93 13.25 -2.34
CA ASP A 83 -6.17 12.27 -3.39
C ASP A 83 -6.21 10.85 -2.80
N GLN A 84 -7.35 10.18 -2.93
CA GLN A 84 -7.55 8.82 -2.40
C GLN A 84 -6.68 7.78 -3.11
N GLY A 85 -6.44 7.94 -4.42
CA GLY A 85 -5.55 7.05 -5.17
C GLY A 85 -4.13 7.13 -4.63
N LEU A 86 -3.63 8.35 -4.43
CA LEU A 86 -2.32 8.58 -3.84
C LEU A 86 -2.23 8.03 -2.41
N ARG A 87 -3.31 8.15 -1.62
CA ARG A 87 -3.41 7.58 -0.27
C ARG A 87 -3.22 6.06 -0.28
N PHE A 88 -3.93 5.35 -1.14
CA PHE A 88 -3.82 3.90 -1.23
C PHE A 88 -2.47 3.45 -1.76
N LEU A 89 -1.91 4.19 -2.71
CA LEU A 89 -0.56 3.89 -3.22
C LEU A 89 0.52 4.10 -2.16
N PHE A 90 0.37 5.12 -1.30
CA PHE A 90 1.21 5.33 -0.12
C PHE A 90 1.14 4.14 0.84
N LEU A 91 -0.06 3.71 1.23
CA LEU A 91 -0.25 2.58 2.13
C LEU A 91 0.30 1.27 1.53
N LEU A 92 0.08 1.04 0.24
CA LEU A 92 0.60 -0.10 -0.50
C LEU A 92 2.14 -0.15 -0.46
N ASN A 93 2.82 0.91 -0.89
CA ASN A 93 4.29 0.96 -0.93
C ASN A 93 4.93 0.73 0.45
N ASN A 94 4.32 1.28 1.50
CA ASN A 94 4.87 1.11 2.85
C ASN A 94 4.60 -0.29 3.42
N SER A 95 3.43 -0.87 3.13
CA SER A 95 3.11 -2.25 3.54
C SER A 95 4.01 -3.26 2.84
N ASP A 96 4.23 -3.09 1.53
CA ASP A 96 5.13 -3.90 0.72
C ASP A 96 6.58 -3.87 1.22
N SER A 97 7.08 -2.68 1.60
CA SER A 97 8.40 -2.54 2.21
C SER A 97 8.54 -3.30 3.54
N VAL A 98 7.48 -3.38 4.35
CA VAL A 98 7.47 -4.16 5.58
C VAL A 98 7.40 -5.65 5.26
N LEU A 99 6.58 -6.05 4.30
CA LEU A 99 6.47 -7.44 3.84
C LEU A 99 7.81 -7.99 3.36
N ALA A 100 8.52 -7.25 2.49
CA ALA A 100 9.86 -7.63 2.03
C ALA A 100 10.83 -7.84 3.21
N THR A 101 10.75 -6.96 4.21
CA THR A 101 11.59 -7.06 5.42
C THR A 101 11.31 -8.33 6.23
N LEU A 102 10.05 -8.74 6.34
CA LEU A 102 9.67 -9.95 7.09
C LEU A 102 9.93 -11.24 6.29
N HIS A 103 9.74 -11.19 4.97
CA HIS A 103 9.93 -12.33 4.07
C HIS A 103 11.40 -12.77 3.96
N ASP A 104 12.33 -11.81 4.02
CA ASP A 104 13.78 -12.11 4.02
C ASP A 104 14.27 -12.79 5.31
N SER A 105 13.41 -12.97 6.31
CA SER A 105 13.80 -13.57 7.59
C SER A 105 13.70 -15.10 7.59
N THR A 106 14.63 -15.76 8.26
CA THR A 106 14.58 -17.22 8.53
C THR A 106 13.42 -17.62 9.44
N ARG A 107 12.65 -16.66 9.93
CA ARG A 107 11.59 -16.82 10.94
C ARG A 107 10.19 -16.59 10.37
N TYR A 108 10.08 -16.64 9.04
CA TYR A 108 8.82 -16.55 8.32
C TYR A 108 7.73 -17.47 8.89
N SER A 109 8.08 -18.65 9.40
CA SER A 109 7.14 -19.58 10.04
C SER A 109 6.44 -18.99 11.27
N SER A 110 7.16 -18.27 12.15
CA SER A 110 6.55 -17.58 13.29
C SER A 110 5.61 -16.46 12.84
N PHE A 111 5.95 -15.78 11.75
CA PHE A 111 5.22 -14.59 11.30
C PHE A 111 4.09 -14.89 10.31
N GLN A 112 3.90 -16.15 9.92
CA GLN A 112 3.08 -16.53 8.77
C GLN A 112 1.66 -15.92 8.80
N ALA A 113 0.95 -16.01 9.93
CA ALA A 113 -0.41 -15.49 10.05
C ALA A 113 -0.46 -13.96 9.92
N HIS A 114 0.49 -13.25 10.53
CA HIS A 114 0.57 -11.79 10.47
C HIS A 114 1.01 -11.29 9.10
N VAL A 115 1.96 -11.98 8.47
CA VAL A 115 2.39 -11.71 7.10
C VAL A 115 1.23 -11.92 6.14
N ALA A 116 0.47 -13.00 6.26
CA ALA A 116 -0.71 -13.24 5.44
C ALA A 116 -1.76 -12.13 5.60
N ALA A 117 -2.01 -11.67 6.83
CA ALA A 117 -2.93 -10.56 7.08
C ALA A 117 -2.43 -9.24 6.45
N LEU A 118 -1.12 -8.97 6.53
CA LEU A 118 -0.52 -7.78 5.93
C LEU A 118 -0.53 -7.85 4.39
N CYS A 119 -0.28 -9.02 3.80
CA CYS A 119 -0.45 -9.27 2.36
C CYS A 119 -1.89 -8.97 1.91
N ALA A 120 -2.89 -9.50 2.62
CA ALA A 120 -4.29 -9.25 2.30
C ALA A 120 -4.66 -7.76 2.38
N LYS A 121 -4.11 -7.01 3.35
CA LYS A 121 -4.27 -5.55 3.39
C LYS A 121 -3.61 -4.85 2.21
N ALA A 122 -2.38 -5.25 1.84
CA ALA A 122 -1.67 -4.70 0.69
C ALA A 122 -2.45 -4.92 -0.61
N GLU A 123 -2.96 -6.13 -0.83
CA GLU A 123 -3.86 -6.45 -1.94
C GLU A 123 -5.12 -5.57 -1.91
N GLY A 124 -5.73 -5.38 -0.73
CA GLY A 124 -6.87 -4.46 -0.55
C GLY A 124 -6.55 -3.01 -0.93
N TYR A 125 -5.36 -2.50 -0.56
CA TYR A 125 -4.91 -1.16 -0.97
C TYR A 125 -4.70 -1.07 -2.48
N MET A 126 -4.12 -2.10 -3.10
CA MET A 126 -3.96 -2.17 -4.55
C MET A 126 -5.32 -2.12 -5.27
N GLN A 127 -6.29 -2.92 -4.82
CA GLN A 127 -7.64 -2.91 -5.39
C GLN A 127 -8.33 -1.55 -5.20
N SER A 128 -8.23 -0.97 -4.01
CA SER A 128 -8.79 0.35 -3.71
C SER A 128 -8.17 1.44 -4.60
N TYR A 129 -6.84 1.42 -4.79
CA TYR A 129 -6.15 2.30 -5.73
C TYR A 129 -6.70 2.14 -7.16
N LEU A 130 -6.82 0.89 -7.64
CA LEU A 130 -7.35 0.60 -8.97
C LEU A 130 -8.79 1.04 -9.13
N GLU A 131 -9.60 0.96 -8.09
CA GLU A 131 -11.00 1.41 -8.11
C GLU A 131 -11.09 2.93 -8.17
N VAL A 132 -10.51 3.63 -7.19
CA VAL A 132 -10.69 5.09 -7.09
C VAL A 132 -9.97 5.84 -8.20
N SER A 133 -8.78 5.38 -8.61
CA SER A 133 -7.94 6.14 -9.54
C SER A 133 -8.31 5.92 -11.00
N TRP A 134 -8.91 4.78 -11.33
CA TRP A 134 -9.22 4.40 -12.72
C TRP A 134 -10.71 4.38 -13.03
N SER A 135 -11.60 4.37 -12.02
CA SER A 135 -13.06 4.40 -12.21
C SER A 135 -13.55 5.54 -13.15
N PRO A 136 -13.08 6.80 -13.03
CA PRO A 136 -13.52 7.87 -13.94
C PRO A 136 -13.25 7.54 -15.41
N LEU A 137 -12.06 7.02 -15.72
CA LEU A 137 -11.67 6.61 -17.06
C LEU A 137 -12.48 5.40 -17.54
N LEU A 138 -12.66 4.39 -16.70
CA LEU A 138 -13.42 3.19 -17.03
C LEU A 138 -14.91 3.51 -17.24
N SER A 139 -15.46 4.51 -16.55
CA SER A 139 -16.84 4.97 -16.74
C SER A 139 -17.08 5.50 -18.17
N CYS A 140 -16.06 6.09 -18.80
CA CYS A 140 -16.14 6.53 -20.20
C CYS A 140 -16.20 5.35 -21.19
N LEU A 141 -15.62 4.21 -20.83
CA LEU A 141 -15.57 3.00 -21.67
C LEU A 141 -16.81 2.12 -21.49
N PHE A 142 -17.20 1.84 -20.25
CA PHE A 142 -18.23 0.84 -19.94
C PHE A 142 -19.63 1.39 -19.71
N ASN A 143 -19.78 2.70 -19.49
CA ASN A 143 -21.08 3.31 -19.25
C ASN A 143 -21.26 4.57 -20.12
N PRO A 144 -21.21 4.44 -21.46
CA PRO A 144 -21.55 5.54 -22.34
C PRO A 144 -23.02 5.88 -22.09
N GLN A 145 -23.24 7.00 -21.42
CA GLN A 145 -24.54 7.51 -21.01
C GLN A 145 -25.62 7.25 -22.09
N PRO A 146 -26.73 6.57 -21.76
CA PRO A 146 -27.67 6.17 -22.78
C PRO A 146 -28.56 7.36 -23.18
N PHE A 147 -28.88 7.40 -24.48
CA PHE A 147 -29.89 8.22 -25.17
C PHE A 147 -29.48 9.60 -25.69
N CYS A 148 -28.93 9.60 -26.92
CA CYS A 148 -29.29 10.63 -27.89
C CYS A 148 -30.75 10.39 -28.34
N LEU A 149 -31.58 11.44 -28.44
CA LEU A 149 -33.02 11.45 -28.76
C LEU A 149 -33.46 10.77 -30.09
N PHE A 150 -32.56 10.08 -30.80
CA PHE A 150 -32.80 9.58 -32.17
C PHE A 150 -32.19 8.20 -32.46
N GLY A 151 -31.94 7.36 -31.46
CA GLY A 151 -31.62 5.93 -31.68
C GLY A 151 -30.28 5.63 -32.36
N LYS A 152 -29.36 6.61 -32.47
CA LYS A 152 -27.97 6.37 -32.89
C LYS A 152 -27.05 6.25 -31.67
N TYR A 153 -26.24 5.20 -31.64
CA TYR A 153 -25.18 5.00 -30.64
C TYR A 153 -24.23 6.21 -30.61
N CYS A 154 -24.11 6.88 -29.46
CA CYS A 154 -23.31 8.10 -29.32
C CYS A 154 -21.81 7.78 -29.09
N TYR A 155 -21.22 6.92 -29.93
CA TYR A 155 -19.76 6.71 -29.95
C TYR A 155 -18.92 8.01 -30.12
N PRO A 156 -19.35 9.02 -30.90
CA PRO A 156 -18.52 10.22 -31.14
C PRO A 156 -18.27 11.11 -29.90
N LEU A 157 -19.09 10.99 -28.84
CA LEU A 157 -18.99 11.82 -27.63
C LEU A 157 -18.20 11.15 -26.49
N ALA A 158 -18.01 9.82 -26.55
CA ALA A 158 -17.30 9.06 -25.53
C ALA A 158 -15.78 9.22 -25.64
N LEU A 159 -15.24 9.32 -26.87
CA LEU A 159 -13.80 9.39 -27.11
C LEU A 159 -13.14 10.69 -26.59
N PRO A 160 -13.68 11.89 -26.84
CA PRO A 160 -13.07 13.12 -26.30
C PRO A 160 -13.12 13.17 -24.76
N LYS A 161 -14.18 12.63 -24.16
CA LYS A 161 -14.30 12.52 -22.69
C LYS A 161 -13.29 11.51 -22.13
N PHE A 162 -13.11 10.39 -22.81
CA PHE A 162 -12.09 9.41 -22.48
C PHE A 162 -10.68 10.02 -22.51
N GLU A 163 -10.32 10.71 -23.60
CA GLU A 163 -9.02 11.34 -23.76
C GLU A 163 -8.74 12.39 -22.67
N ALA A 164 -9.75 13.19 -22.33
CA ALA A 164 -9.66 14.18 -21.25
C ALA A 164 -9.42 13.53 -19.88
N GLU A 165 -10.19 12.49 -19.52
CA GLU A 165 -10.00 11.76 -18.26
C GLU A 165 -8.66 11.02 -18.22
N PHE A 166 -8.22 10.43 -19.34
CA PHE A 166 -6.90 9.82 -19.46
C PHE A 166 -5.79 10.84 -19.23
N HIS A 167 -5.86 12.01 -19.87
CA HIS A 167 -4.85 13.06 -19.71
C HIS A 167 -4.80 13.61 -18.28
N LYS A 168 -5.96 13.81 -17.65
CA LYS A 168 -6.06 14.25 -16.25
C LYS A 168 -5.42 13.23 -15.31
N MET A 169 -5.78 11.95 -15.46
CA MET A 169 -5.24 10.86 -14.67
C MET A 169 -3.72 10.73 -14.88
N TYR A 170 -3.24 10.72 -16.12
CA TYR A 170 -1.80 10.69 -16.44
C TYR A 170 -1.06 11.86 -15.78
N THR A 171 -1.53 13.09 -15.97
CA THR A 171 -0.89 14.28 -15.39
C THR A 171 -0.85 14.23 -13.87
N THR A 172 -1.89 13.67 -13.24
CA THR A 172 -1.98 13.50 -11.78
C THR A 172 -0.99 12.46 -11.29
N GLN A 173 -0.93 11.29 -11.95
CA GLN A 173 -0.20 10.12 -11.46
C GLN A 173 1.26 10.04 -11.92
N LYS A 174 1.68 10.77 -12.96
CA LYS A 174 3.02 10.65 -13.56
C LYS A 174 4.19 10.88 -12.58
N LEU A 175 3.96 11.58 -11.47
CA LEU A 175 4.97 11.84 -10.43
C LEU A 175 4.85 10.91 -9.22
N TRP A 176 3.84 10.05 -9.19
CA TRP A 176 3.64 9.10 -8.10
C TRP A 176 4.68 8.00 -8.18
N LYS A 177 5.25 7.68 -7.02
CA LYS A 177 6.34 6.71 -6.88
C LYS A 177 5.77 5.35 -6.49
N VAL A 178 6.34 4.30 -7.07
CA VAL A 178 6.25 2.90 -6.63
C VAL A 178 7.68 2.38 -6.62
N PRO A 179 8.40 2.48 -5.49
CA PRO A 179 9.84 2.22 -5.46
C PRO A 179 10.21 0.78 -5.82
N ASP A 180 9.47 -0.18 -5.27
CA ASP A 180 9.73 -1.60 -5.50
C ASP A 180 9.43 -1.98 -6.97
N PRO A 181 10.39 -2.61 -7.69
CA PRO A 181 10.24 -2.96 -9.10
C PRO A 181 9.24 -4.07 -9.37
N GLU A 182 9.09 -5.04 -8.46
CA GLU A 182 8.18 -6.16 -8.62
C GLU A 182 6.74 -5.68 -8.41
N LEU A 183 6.47 -4.97 -7.31
CA LEU A 183 5.21 -4.30 -7.03
C LEU A 183 4.80 -3.37 -8.18
N ARG A 184 5.74 -2.59 -8.71
CA ARG A 184 5.48 -1.69 -9.84
C ARG A 184 5.09 -2.46 -11.10
N THR A 185 5.66 -3.64 -11.32
CA THR A 185 5.31 -4.51 -12.45
C THR A 185 3.91 -5.10 -12.24
N ASN A 186 3.63 -5.64 -11.06
CA ASN A 186 2.33 -6.20 -10.71
C ASN A 186 1.21 -5.14 -10.81
N LEU A 187 1.47 -3.91 -10.36
CA LEU A 187 0.52 -2.80 -10.48
C LEU A 187 0.23 -2.45 -11.93
N ARG A 188 1.23 -2.42 -12.81
CA ARG A 188 1.03 -2.17 -14.23
C ARG A 188 0.21 -3.27 -14.90
N ILE A 189 0.48 -4.54 -14.57
CA ILE A 189 -0.30 -5.68 -15.08
C ILE A 189 -1.77 -5.53 -14.66
N ALA A 190 -2.03 -5.31 -13.37
CA ALA A 190 -3.40 -5.16 -12.87
C ALA A 190 -4.14 -3.95 -13.48
N VAL A 191 -3.43 -2.85 -13.73
CA VAL A 191 -3.98 -1.69 -14.46
C VAL A 191 -4.36 -2.09 -15.89
N ILE A 192 -3.47 -2.78 -16.61
CA ILE A 192 -3.68 -3.24 -17.99
C ILE A 192 -4.90 -4.19 -18.05
N ASP A 193 -4.94 -5.19 -17.18
CA ASP A 193 -6.02 -6.19 -17.12
C ASP A 193 -7.38 -5.55 -16.83
N LYS A 194 -7.39 -4.44 -16.09
CA LYS A 194 -8.62 -3.68 -15.79
C LYS A 194 -9.10 -2.82 -16.97
N ILE A 195 -8.18 -2.33 -17.80
CA ILE A 195 -8.48 -1.38 -18.88
C ILE A 195 -8.76 -2.09 -20.21
N ILE A 196 -7.98 -3.11 -20.57
CA ILE A 196 -8.07 -3.80 -21.86
C ILE A 196 -9.51 -4.26 -22.18
N PRO A 197 -10.27 -4.85 -21.23
CA PRO A 197 -11.65 -5.27 -21.53
C PRO A 197 -12.59 -4.12 -21.94
N GLY A 198 -12.25 -2.86 -21.66
CA GLY A 198 -13.03 -1.70 -22.08
C GLY A 198 -12.69 -1.21 -23.49
N TYR A 199 -11.62 -1.74 -24.09
CA TYR A 199 -11.19 -1.42 -25.45
C TYR A 199 -11.56 -2.51 -26.47
N THR A 200 -11.86 -3.72 -26.03
CA THR A 200 -12.25 -4.88 -26.86
C THR A 200 -13.74 -5.14 -26.79
#